data_AF-A0A1W6MRG8-F1
#
_entry.id   AF-A0A1W6MRG8-F1
#
_cell.length_a   1.000
_cell.length_b   1.000
_cell.length_c   1.000
_cell.angle_alpha   90.00
_cell.angle_beta   90.00
_cell.angle_gamma   90.00
#
_symmetry.space_group_name_H-M   'P 1'
#
loop_
_entity.id
_entity.type
_entity.pdbx_description
1 polymer ?
#
loop_
_entity_poly.entity_id
_entity_poly.type
_entity_poly.pdbx_seq_one_letter_code
_entity_poly.pdbx_strand_id
1 'polypeptide(L)'
;MEMEEPAVKRTLAAMVMADVVGYSRLMSEDEPGTVRRLKACKALCVDPLVRRLGGRVIDAVGDSLFLEFASVVDATRCAIALQQRIAEWNRPFPEDKRIVYRMGVNIGDVILSDRSLFGDSVNVAARLQTLAEPGGICLSSAAVDQIRQNIDADFVSVGAHTVKNIERPIEAFALSADAIAHRPRESLPAKARPPLWRFAVLASAAGLLVVAAYLVQLEWKRLARERLISRLDALLTETQANANERARRRLIDQYLAIGEHRALAIAPRAQNHWWTGDWPSAATAEEKALERCQIRFGEPCALAARDETLLLGPKDAESAVRSTAKVDYAGVFDPSKIPAVRDVIAGRPDVAGYANALEPKAAAIHPRGVITTVTGAATQRKAEIQALKSCNAEPTREGDGECFLYATGNQVVLPMRKTTALTKP
;
A
#
# COMPACT_ATOMS: atom_id res chain seq x y z
N MET A 1 -19.41 3.57 -31.37
CA MET A 1 -18.86 2.70 -30.31
C MET A 1 -18.74 1.33 -30.94
N GLU A 2 -17.66 1.10 -31.68
CA GLU A 2 -17.37 -0.21 -32.25
C GLU A 2 -17.01 -1.14 -31.10
N MET A 3 -17.77 -2.21 -30.92
CA MET A 3 -17.39 -3.27 -30.01
C MET A 3 -16.25 -4.04 -30.67
N GLU A 4 -15.03 -3.93 -30.14
CA GLU A 4 -13.96 -4.88 -30.47
C GLU A 4 -14.46 -6.28 -30.10
N GLU A 5 -14.72 -7.13 -31.10
CA GLU A 5 -15.00 -8.54 -30.87
C GLU A 5 -13.78 -9.18 -30.20
N PRO A 6 -13.93 -9.82 -29.03
CA PRO A 6 -12.80 -10.44 -28.36
C PRO A 6 -12.19 -11.50 -29.28
N ALA A 7 -10.87 -11.44 -29.49
CA ALA A 7 -10.15 -12.35 -30.37
C ALA A 7 -10.42 -13.82 -30.00
N VAL A 8 -11.22 -14.49 -30.82
CA VAL A 8 -11.63 -15.88 -30.64
C VAL A 8 -10.41 -16.79 -30.83
N LYS A 9 -9.85 -17.32 -29.74
CA LYS A 9 -8.69 -18.21 -29.80
C LYS A 9 -9.13 -19.67 -29.90
N ARG A 10 -8.86 -20.30 -31.04
CA ARG A 10 -9.01 -21.76 -31.22
C ARG A 10 -7.80 -22.50 -30.65
N THR A 11 -8.04 -23.58 -29.92
CA THR A 11 -7.01 -24.45 -29.36
C THR A 11 -7.51 -25.88 -29.29
N LEU A 12 -6.60 -26.84 -29.47
CA LEU A 12 -6.87 -28.24 -29.15
C LEU A 12 -6.84 -28.40 -27.63
N ALA A 13 -7.86 -29.04 -27.04
CA ALA A 13 -7.93 -29.29 -25.61
C ALA A 13 -8.48 -30.70 -25.31
N ALA A 14 -7.99 -31.30 -24.22
CA ALA A 14 -8.59 -32.48 -23.63
C ALA A 14 -9.58 -32.07 -22.54
N MET A 15 -10.75 -32.70 -22.51
CA MET A 15 -11.87 -32.31 -21.67
C MET A 15 -12.43 -33.51 -20.95
N VAL A 16 -12.80 -33.32 -19.68
CA VAL A 16 -13.52 -34.31 -18.87
C VAL A 16 -14.84 -33.67 -18.42
N MET A 17 -15.95 -34.28 -18.81
CA MET A 17 -17.27 -33.98 -18.28
C MET A 17 -17.64 -35.01 -17.24
N ALA A 18 -18.10 -34.58 -16.07
CA ALA A 18 -18.61 -35.47 -15.05
C ALA A 18 -19.95 -34.99 -14.52
N ASP A 19 -20.81 -35.94 -14.16
CA ASP A 19 -22.15 -35.67 -13.61
C ASP A 19 -22.53 -36.70 -12.54
N VAL A 20 -23.29 -36.28 -11.53
CA VAL A 20 -23.60 -37.14 -10.38
C VAL A 20 -24.82 -38.01 -10.67
N VAL A 21 -24.67 -39.31 -10.45
CA VAL A 21 -25.74 -40.28 -10.61
C VAL A 21 -26.82 -40.05 -9.56
N GLY A 22 -28.05 -39.82 -10.01
CA GLY A 22 -29.21 -39.68 -9.11
C GLY A 22 -29.23 -38.38 -8.30
N TYR A 23 -28.59 -37.31 -8.78
CA TYR A 23 -28.52 -36.04 -8.05
C TYR A 23 -29.88 -35.49 -7.62
N SER A 24 -30.91 -35.52 -8.49
CA SER A 24 -32.25 -35.05 -8.13
C SER A 24 -32.85 -35.80 -6.94
N ARG A 25 -32.59 -37.11 -6.84
CA ARG A 25 -33.02 -37.94 -5.70
C ARG A 25 -32.27 -37.55 -4.43
N LEU A 26 -30.95 -37.39 -4.51
CA LEU A 26 -30.12 -36.94 -3.38
C LEU A 26 -30.56 -35.57 -2.84
N MET A 27 -30.97 -34.67 -3.74
CA MET A 27 -31.50 -33.35 -3.39
C MET A 27 -32.88 -33.44 -2.75
N SER A 28 -33.79 -34.28 -3.26
CA SER A 28 -35.13 -34.44 -2.68
C SER A 28 -35.12 -35.07 -1.28
N GLU A 29 -34.16 -35.97 -1.01
CA GLU A 29 -34.05 -36.66 0.28
C GLU A 29 -33.32 -35.83 1.36
N ASP A 30 -32.26 -35.10 1.00
CA ASP A 30 -31.42 -34.33 1.94
C ASP A 30 -30.69 -33.20 1.20
N GLU A 31 -31.40 -32.12 0.88
CA GLU A 31 -30.85 -30.98 0.14
C GLU A 31 -29.60 -30.37 0.84
N PRO A 32 -29.64 -29.98 2.14
CA PRO A 32 -28.48 -29.33 2.77
C PRO A 32 -27.30 -30.28 2.92
N GLY A 33 -27.53 -31.57 3.21
CA GLY A 33 -26.46 -32.55 3.35
C GLY A 33 -25.84 -32.92 2.01
N THR A 34 -26.63 -33.02 0.93
CA THR A 34 -26.12 -33.29 -0.42
C THR A 34 -25.22 -32.15 -0.90
N VAL A 35 -25.62 -30.89 -0.72
CA VAL A 35 -24.77 -29.73 -1.05
C VAL A 35 -23.46 -29.73 -0.26
N ARG A 36 -23.51 -30.04 1.06
CA ARG A 36 -22.29 -30.14 1.88
C ARG A 36 -21.36 -31.25 1.40
N ARG A 37 -21.90 -32.43 1.09
CA ARG A 37 -21.15 -33.57 0.58
C ARG A 37 -20.50 -33.24 -0.78
N LEU A 38 -21.22 -32.60 -1.69
CA LEU A 38 -20.68 -32.19 -3.00
C LEU A 38 -19.52 -31.19 -2.86
N LYS A 39 -19.69 -30.15 -2.03
CA LYS A 39 -18.61 -29.19 -1.77
C LYS A 39 -17.37 -29.86 -1.16
N ALA A 40 -17.56 -30.77 -0.20
CA ALA A 40 -16.47 -31.51 0.41
C ALA A 40 -15.77 -32.44 -0.59
N CYS A 41 -16.53 -33.19 -1.40
CA CYS A 41 -15.98 -34.04 -2.46
C CYS A 41 -15.17 -33.21 -3.47
N LYS A 42 -15.69 -32.05 -3.89
CA LYS A 42 -14.97 -31.15 -4.80
C LYS A 42 -13.64 -30.67 -4.19
N ALA A 43 -13.66 -30.17 -2.97
CA ALA A 43 -12.46 -29.62 -2.31
C ALA A 43 -11.40 -30.70 -1.99
N LEU A 44 -11.83 -31.91 -1.62
CA LEU A 44 -10.94 -32.95 -1.10
C LEU A 44 -10.53 -34.00 -2.14
N CYS A 45 -11.33 -34.18 -3.20
CA CYS A 45 -11.09 -35.18 -4.24
C CYS A 45 -10.77 -34.53 -5.58
N VAL A 46 -11.61 -33.59 -6.04
CA VAL A 46 -11.52 -33.01 -7.40
C VAL A 46 -10.36 -32.01 -7.50
N ASP A 47 -10.41 -30.92 -6.73
CA ASP A 47 -9.48 -29.79 -6.88
C ASP A 47 -7.99 -30.19 -6.71
N PRO A 48 -7.60 -31.05 -5.76
CA PRO A 48 -6.20 -31.46 -5.62
C PRO A 48 -5.68 -32.27 -6.81
N LEU A 49 -6.50 -33.19 -7.35
CA LEU A 49 -6.11 -34.04 -8.48
C LEU A 49 -6.01 -33.24 -9.78
N VAL A 50 -7.01 -32.39 -10.05
CA VAL A 50 -7.02 -31.51 -11.23
C VAL A 50 -5.78 -30.61 -11.22
N ARG A 51 -5.48 -29.96 -10.09
CA ARG A 51 -4.28 -29.10 -9.96
C ARG A 51 -2.97 -29.88 -10.10
N ARG A 52 -2.90 -31.10 -9.57
CA ARG A 52 -1.69 -31.94 -9.62
C ARG A 52 -1.35 -32.34 -11.05
N LEU A 53 -2.35 -32.65 -11.86
CA LEU A 53 -2.21 -33.05 -13.27
C LEU A 53 -2.27 -31.86 -14.25
N GLY A 54 -2.13 -30.63 -13.74
CA GLY A 54 -2.06 -29.44 -14.59
C GLY A 54 -3.37 -29.05 -15.28
N GLY A 55 -4.50 -29.63 -14.85
CA GLY A 55 -5.81 -29.30 -15.37
C GLY A 55 -6.42 -28.07 -14.71
N ARG A 56 -7.53 -27.62 -15.29
CA ARG A 56 -8.35 -26.51 -14.80
C ARG A 56 -9.80 -26.93 -14.70
N VAL A 57 -10.49 -26.44 -13.68
CA VAL A 57 -11.96 -26.52 -13.58
C VAL A 57 -12.50 -25.33 -14.36
N ILE A 58 -13.15 -25.59 -15.49
CA ILE A 58 -13.76 -24.59 -16.37
C ILE A 58 -15.10 -24.16 -15.79
N ASP A 59 -15.93 -25.15 -15.46
CA ASP A 59 -17.23 -24.92 -14.87
C ASP A 59 -17.60 -26.03 -13.86
N ALA A 60 -18.42 -25.69 -12.88
CA ALA A 60 -18.93 -26.60 -11.86
C ALA A 60 -20.32 -26.13 -11.38
N VAL A 61 -21.27 -25.96 -12.31
CA VAL A 61 -22.67 -25.63 -11.96
C VAL A 61 -23.39 -26.87 -11.48
N GLY A 62 -23.98 -26.78 -10.28
CA GLY A 62 -24.77 -27.85 -9.68
C GLY A 62 -23.90 -29.05 -9.28
N ASP A 63 -24.19 -30.19 -9.89
CA ASP A 63 -23.53 -31.48 -9.72
C ASP A 63 -22.60 -31.86 -10.88
N SER A 64 -22.57 -31.04 -11.93
CA SER A 64 -21.69 -31.25 -13.07
C SER A 64 -20.27 -30.70 -12.82
N LEU A 65 -19.28 -31.34 -13.44
CA LEU A 65 -17.89 -30.87 -13.47
C LEU A 65 -17.42 -30.81 -14.91
N PHE A 66 -16.90 -29.65 -15.31
CA PHE A 66 -16.21 -29.47 -16.58
C PHE A 66 -14.74 -29.17 -16.33
N LEU A 67 -13.89 -30.12 -16.69
CA LEU A 67 -12.44 -30.04 -16.51
C LEU A 67 -11.73 -29.97 -17.87
N GLU A 68 -10.66 -29.21 -17.94
CA GLU A 68 -9.81 -29.08 -19.12
C GLU A 68 -8.36 -29.39 -18.78
N PHE A 69 -7.68 -30.06 -19.70
CA PHE A 69 -6.27 -30.40 -19.66
C PHE A 69 -5.60 -30.12 -21.01
N ALA A 70 -4.32 -29.79 -20.99
CA ALA A 70 -3.50 -29.69 -22.21
C ALA A 70 -3.16 -31.07 -22.81
N SER A 71 -3.35 -32.15 -22.05
CA SER A 71 -2.97 -33.52 -22.42
C SER A 71 -4.13 -34.47 -22.13
N VAL A 72 -4.51 -35.28 -23.11
CA VAL A 72 -5.56 -36.31 -22.95
C VAL A 72 -5.10 -37.48 -22.07
N VAL A 73 -3.78 -37.71 -21.99
CA VAL A 73 -3.19 -38.67 -21.04
C VAL A 73 -3.42 -38.17 -19.61
N ASP A 74 -3.16 -36.90 -19.33
CA ASP A 74 -3.35 -36.32 -18.00
C ASP A 74 -4.83 -36.20 -17.63
N ALA A 75 -5.69 -35.86 -18.60
CA ALA A 75 -7.14 -35.88 -18.43
C ALA A 75 -7.66 -37.26 -18.01
N THR A 76 -7.20 -38.31 -18.71
CA THR A 76 -7.62 -39.68 -18.45
C THR A 76 -7.07 -40.20 -17.13
N ARG A 77 -5.79 -39.93 -16.82
CA ARG A 77 -5.21 -40.22 -15.50
C ARG A 77 -5.97 -39.53 -14.38
N CYS A 78 -6.37 -38.27 -14.59
CA CYS A 78 -7.17 -37.53 -13.62
C CYS A 78 -8.53 -38.18 -13.42
N ALA A 79 -9.23 -38.56 -14.49
CA ALA A 79 -10.53 -39.21 -14.41
C ALA A 79 -10.46 -40.56 -13.66
N ILE A 80 -9.48 -41.41 -13.98
CA ILE A 80 -9.25 -42.70 -13.30
C ILE A 80 -8.94 -42.47 -11.81
N ALA A 81 -7.97 -41.61 -11.50
CA ALA A 81 -7.59 -41.32 -10.12
C ALA A 81 -8.75 -40.71 -9.32
N LEU A 82 -9.57 -39.88 -9.97
CA LEU A 82 -10.73 -39.25 -9.35
C LEU A 82 -11.81 -40.28 -9.02
N GLN A 83 -12.15 -41.19 -9.94
CA GLN A 83 -13.10 -42.27 -9.65
C GLN A 83 -12.64 -43.14 -8.47
N GLN A 84 -11.36 -43.54 -8.43
CA GLN A 84 -10.79 -44.30 -7.31
C GLN A 84 -10.84 -43.52 -5.99
N ARG A 85 -10.50 -42.23 -6.02
CA ARG A 85 -10.47 -41.37 -4.83
C ARG A 85 -11.88 -41.12 -4.27
N ILE A 86 -12.86 -40.94 -5.15
CA ILE A 86 -14.26 -40.74 -4.77
C ILE A 86 -14.85 -42.03 -4.22
N ALA A 87 -14.57 -43.19 -4.83
CA ALA A 87 -14.99 -44.48 -4.29
C ALA A 87 -14.48 -44.70 -2.86
N GLU A 88 -13.22 -44.33 -2.58
CA GLU A 88 -12.65 -44.42 -1.24
C GLU A 88 -13.25 -43.41 -0.26
N TRP A 89 -13.44 -42.16 -0.71
CA TRP A 89 -14.11 -41.11 0.08
C TRP A 89 -15.56 -41.46 0.41
N ASN A 90 -16.24 -42.21 -0.46
CA ASN A 90 -17.61 -42.67 -0.27
C ASN A 90 -17.77 -43.80 0.77
N ARG A 91 -16.70 -44.49 1.17
CA ARG A 91 -16.77 -45.65 2.08
C ARG A 91 -17.53 -45.40 3.39
N PRO A 92 -17.37 -44.25 4.08
CA PRO A 92 -18.08 -43.98 5.33
C PRO A 92 -19.56 -43.66 5.15
N PHE A 93 -20.04 -43.46 3.92
CA PHE A 93 -21.42 -43.05 3.64
C PHE A 93 -22.29 -44.25 3.26
N PRO A 94 -23.57 -44.28 3.72
CA PRO A 94 -24.60 -45.18 3.23
C PRO A 94 -24.74 -45.09 1.70
N GLU A 95 -25.07 -46.22 1.05
CA GLU A 95 -25.10 -46.34 -0.42
C GLU A 95 -26.02 -45.32 -1.09
N ASP A 96 -27.19 -45.09 -0.51
CA ASP A 96 -28.20 -44.11 -0.93
C ASP A 96 -27.71 -42.65 -0.88
N LYS A 97 -26.63 -42.37 -0.13
CA LYS A 97 -26.05 -41.03 0.07
C LYS A 97 -24.69 -40.80 -0.60
N ARG A 98 -24.15 -41.81 -1.30
CA ARG A 98 -22.84 -41.72 -1.97
C ARG A 98 -22.90 -40.80 -3.17
N ILE A 99 -21.80 -40.08 -3.42
CA ILE A 99 -21.65 -39.25 -4.62
C ILE A 99 -20.90 -40.09 -5.66
N VAL A 100 -21.61 -40.55 -6.68
CA VAL A 100 -21.02 -41.34 -7.77
C VAL A 100 -21.06 -40.54 -9.06
N TYR A 101 -19.92 -40.36 -9.70
CA TYR A 101 -19.83 -39.67 -10.98
C TYR A 101 -19.86 -40.66 -12.15
N ARG A 102 -20.50 -40.24 -13.23
CA ARG A 102 -20.20 -40.73 -14.58
C ARG A 102 -19.24 -39.75 -15.23
N MET A 103 -18.26 -40.22 -16.00
CA MET A 103 -17.29 -39.34 -16.65
C MET A 103 -17.18 -39.62 -18.15
N GLY A 104 -17.02 -38.55 -18.93
CA GLY A 104 -16.79 -38.57 -20.37
C GLY A 104 -15.50 -37.82 -20.71
N VAL A 105 -14.60 -38.43 -21.47
CA VAL A 105 -13.31 -37.83 -21.89
C VAL A 105 -13.27 -37.67 -23.40
N ASN A 106 -12.98 -36.46 -23.86
CA ASN A 106 -12.79 -36.17 -25.28
C ASN A 106 -11.57 -35.27 -25.49
N ILE A 107 -11.01 -35.30 -26.70
CA ILE A 107 -10.03 -34.33 -27.20
C ILE A 107 -10.53 -33.76 -28.52
N GLY A 108 -10.41 -32.44 -28.68
CA GLY A 108 -10.83 -31.79 -29.92
C GLY A 108 -10.60 -30.29 -29.90
N ASP A 109 -10.82 -29.66 -31.05
CA ASP A 109 -10.72 -28.22 -31.18
C ASP A 109 -11.87 -27.53 -30.45
N VAL A 110 -11.51 -26.49 -29.70
CA VAL A 110 -12.44 -25.66 -28.93
C VAL A 110 -12.05 -24.19 -29.05
N ILE A 111 -13.05 -23.33 -28.84
CA ILE A 111 -12.90 -21.89 -28.71
C ILE A 111 -12.76 -21.56 -27.23
N LEU A 112 -11.67 -20.88 -26.86
CA LEU A 112 -11.46 -20.35 -25.51
C LEU A 112 -11.87 -18.87 -25.48
N SER A 113 -12.87 -18.54 -24.67
CA SER A 113 -13.33 -17.16 -24.44
C SER A 113 -13.60 -16.96 -22.95
N ASP A 114 -12.98 -15.95 -22.32
CA ASP A 114 -13.17 -15.55 -20.91
C ASP A 114 -13.18 -16.72 -19.90
N ARG A 115 -12.30 -17.72 -20.15
CA ARG A 115 -12.14 -18.96 -19.37
C ARG A 115 -13.22 -20.01 -19.55
N SER A 116 -14.15 -19.82 -20.47
CA SER A 116 -15.12 -20.82 -20.93
C SER A 116 -14.65 -21.49 -22.21
N LEU A 117 -15.06 -22.73 -22.42
CA LEU A 117 -14.77 -23.52 -23.62
C LEU A 117 -16.05 -23.76 -24.41
N PHE A 118 -16.00 -23.51 -25.71
CA PHE A 118 -17.12 -23.69 -26.63
C PHE A 118 -16.72 -24.54 -27.83
N GLY A 119 -17.69 -25.28 -28.37
CA GLY A 119 -17.53 -26.06 -29.60
C GLY A 119 -18.15 -27.45 -29.49
N ASP A 120 -18.28 -28.12 -30.65
CA ASP A 120 -18.91 -29.44 -30.72
C ASP A 120 -18.17 -30.49 -29.89
N SER A 121 -16.85 -30.36 -29.75
CA SER A 121 -16.01 -31.22 -28.92
C SER A 121 -16.44 -31.25 -27.44
N VAL A 122 -17.07 -30.18 -26.94
CA VAL A 122 -17.65 -30.10 -25.59
C VAL A 122 -18.92 -30.94 -25.50
N ASN A 123 -19.79 -30.86 -26.52
CA ASN A 123 -21.02 -31.64 -26.62
C ASN A 123 -20.73 -33.15 -26.72
N VAL A 124 -19.64 -33.52 -27.39
CA VAL A 124 -19.14 -34.91 -27.42
C VAL A 124 -18.79 -35.40 -26.02
N ALA A 125 -17.97 -34.64 -25.28
CA ALA A 125 -17.57 -35.03 -23.92
C ALA A 125 -18.79 -35.22 -23.00
N ALA A 126 -19.76 -34.31 -23.08
CA ALA A 126 -21.00 -34.41 -22.34
C ALA A 126 -21.81 -35.65 -22.76
N ARG A 127 -21.88 -35.95 -24.06
CA ARG A 127 -22.57 -37.15 -24.55
C ARG A 127 -21.90 -38.43 -24.07
N LEU A 128 -20.57 -38.51 -24.14
CA LEU A 128 -19.79 -39.64 -23.63
C LEU A 128 -20.04 -39.87 -22.14
N GLN A 129 -20.11 -38.80 -21.34
CA GLN A 129 -20.42 -38.90 -19.92
C GLN A 129 -21.76 -39.61 -19.69
N THR A 130 -22.79 -39.33 -20.50
CA THR A 130 -24.10 -40.00 -20.36
C THR A 130 -24.07 -41.49 -20.70
N LEU A 131 -23.10 -41.92 -21.51
CA LEU A 131 -22.92 -43.33 -21.90
C LEU A 131 -22.15 -44.14 -20.85
N ALA A 132 -21.41 -43.48 -19.96
CA ALA A 132 -20.67 -44.15 -18.91
C ALA A 132 -21.62 -44.76 -17.86
N GLU A 133 -21.27 -45.95 -17.36
CA GLU A 133 -21.93 -46.51 -16.19
C GLU A 133 -21.57 -45.73 -14.92
N PRO A 134 -22.35 -45.82 -13.83
CA PRO A 134 -22.00 -45.22 -12.54
C PRO A 134 -20.60 -45.63 -12.07
N GLY A 135 -19.70 -44.66 -11.87
CA GLY A 135 -18.31 -44.91 -11.50
C GLY A 135 -17.38 -45.26 -12.67
N GLY A 136 -17.92 -45.39 -13.88
CA GLY A 136 -17.17 -45.64 -15.10
C GLY A 136 -16.72 -44.37 -15.83
N ILE A 137 -15.96 -44.57 -16.91
CA ILE A 137 -15.45 -43.52 -17.80
C ILE A 137 -15.70 -43.93 -19.25
N CYS A 138 -16.29 -43.05 -20.07
CA CYS A 138 -16.39 -43.23 -21.51
C CYS A 138 -15.48 -42.25 -22.25
N LEU A 139 -14.80 -42.72 -23.29
CA LEU A 139 -13.83 -41.95 -24.06
C LEU A 139 -14.19 -42.00 -25.56
N SER A 140 -13.88 -40.94 -26.30
CA SER A 140 -13.92 -41.00 -27.76
C SER A 140 -12.78 -41.85 -28.32
N SER A 141 -12.95 -42.40 -29.53
CA SER A 141 -11.88 -43.06 -30.27
C SER A 141 -10.61 -42.18 -30.38
N ALA A 142 -10.77 -40.90 -30.68
CA ALA A 142 -9.66 -39.94 -30.78
C ALA A 142 -8.87 -39.81 -29.47
N ALA A 143 -9.54 -39.88 -28.31
CA ALA A 143 -8.86 -39.89 -27.02
C ALA A 143 -8.12 -41.22 -26.78
N VAL A 144 -8.78 -42.34 -27.05
CA VAL A 144 -8.22 -43.70 -26.90
C VAL A 144 -6.96 -43.89 -27.74
N ASP A 145 -6.98 -43.47 -29.00
CA ASP A 145 -5.85 -43.61 -29.93
C ASP A 145 -4.58 -42.91 -29.42
N GLN A 146 -4.71 -41.81 -28.69
CA GLN A 146 -3.57 -41.06 -28.13
C GLN A 146 -3.05 -41.62 -26.80
N ILE A 147 -3.85 -42.42 -26.08
CA ILE A 147 -3.50 -42.90 -24.73
C ILE A 147 -3.15 -44.39 -24.66
N ARG A 148 -3.48 -45.20 -25.68
CA ARG A 148 -3.27 -46.67 -25.67
C ARG A 148 -1.85 -47.12 -25.30
N GLN A 149 -0.83 -46.33 -25.63
CA GLN A 149 0.56 -46.64 -25.30
C GLN A 149 1.00 -46.14 -23.91
N ASN A 150 0.23 -45.23 -23.31
CA ASN A 150 0.59 -44.51 -22.09
C ASN A 150 -0.23 -44.95 -20.86
N ILE A 151 -1.38 -45.57 -21.08
CA ILE A 151 -2.31 -46.00 -20.03
C ILE A 151 -2.66 -47.47 -20.30
N ASP A 152 -2.11 -48.35 -19.46
CA ASP A 152 -2.37 -49.80 -19.52
C ASP A 152 -3.78 -50.11 -19.00
N ALA A 153 -4.82 -49.98 -19.84
CA ALA A 153 -6.21 -50.23 -19.49
C ALA A 153 -6.97 -50.92 -20.62
N ASP A 154 -7.90 -51.80 -20.24
CA ASP A 154 -8.81 -52.46 -21.18
C ASP A 154 -9.99 -51.53 -21.51
N PHE A 155 -9.84 -50.76 -22.59
CA PHE A 155 -10.91 -49.93 -23.13
C PHE A 155 -11.82 -50.75 -24.05
N VAL A 156 -13.07 -50.98 -23.63
CA VAL A 156 -14.04 -51.81 -24.37
C VAL A 156 -14.87 -50.94 -25.30
N SER A 157 -14.95 -51.27 -26.59
CA SER A 157 -15.80 -50.52 -27.53
C SER A 157 -17.27 -50.66 -27.14
N VAL A 158 -17.97 -49.53 -27.03
CA VAL A 158 -19.42 -49.45 -26.82
C VAL A 158 -20.17 -49.06 -28.10
N GLY A 159 -19.49 -49.14 -29.25
CA GLY A 159 -20.03 -48.86 -30.58
C GLY A 159 -20.08 -47.38 -30.93
N ALA A 160 -20.66 -47.10 -32.10
CA ALA A 160 -20.80 -45.75 -32.64
C ALA A 160 -22.10 -45.09 -32.17
N HIS A 161 -22.00 -43.87 -31.63
CA HIS A 161 -23.12 -43.11 -31.11
C HIS A 161 -23.29 -41.79 -31.84
N THR A 162 -24.51 -41.48 -32.25
CA THR A 162 -24.83 -40.17 -32.81
C THR A 162 -24.95 -39.13 -31.69
N VAL A 163 -24.37 -37.96 -31.92
CA VAL A 163 -24.47 -36.80 -31.02
C VAL A 163 -25.27 -35.73 -31.74
N LYS A 164 -26.18 -35.06 -31.03
CA LYS A 164 -26.95 -33.96 -31.60
C LYS A 164 -25.99 -32.92 -32.19
N ASN A 165 -26.22 -32.53 -33.44
CA ASN A 165 -25.41 -31.56 -34.20
C ASN A 165 -24.01 -32.05 -34.62
N ILE A 166 -23.76 -33.37 -34.64
CA ILE A 166 -22.51 -33.95 -35.17
C ILE A 166 -22.87 -34.94 -36.29
N GLU A 167 -22.42 -34.66 -37.52
CA GLU A 167 -22.79 -35.44 -38.71
C GLU A 167 -22.25 -36.88 -38.67
N ARG A 168 -21.06 -37.09 -38.08
CA ARG A 168 -20.42 -38.41 -38.02
C ARG A 168 -20.65 -39.05 -36.63
N PRO A 169 -21.15 -40.30 -36.58
CA PRO A 169 -21.20 -41.06 -35.33
C PRO A 169 -19.82 -41.15 -34.68
N ILE A 170 -19.77 -41.02 -33.36
CA ILE A 170 -18.53 -41.10 -32.58
C ILE A 170 -18.44 -42.48 -31.99
N GLU A 171 -17.37 -43.19 -32.35
CA GLU A 171 -17.04 -44.45 -31.70
C GLU A 171 -16.56 -44.17 -30.27
N ALA A 172 -17.20 -44.81 -29.31
CA ALA A 172 -16.93 -44.63 -27.90
C ALA A 172 -16.37 -45.92 -27.29
N PHE A 173 -15.52 -45.74 -26.29
CA PHE A 173 -14.92 -46.82 -25.52
C PHE A 173 -15.20 -46.59 -24.04
N ALA A 174 -15.57 -47.64 -23.32
CA ALA A 174 -15.83 -47.61 -21.89
C ALA A 174 -14.67 -48.24 -21.11
N LEU A 175 -14.41 -47.65 -19.95
CA LEU A 175 -13.64 -48.24 -18.87
C LEU A 175 -14.60 -48.39 -17.68
N SER A 176 -14.86 -49.63 -17.28
CA SER A 176 -15.85 -49.96 -16.25
C SER A 176 -15.39 -49.53 -14.85
N ALA A 177 -16.34 -49.30 -13.95
CA ALA A 177 -16.08 -49.00 -12.55
C ALA A 177 -15.26 -50.12 -11.89
N ASP A 178 -15.52 -51.38 -12.26
CA ASP A 178 -14.80 -52.55 -11.78
C ASP A 178 -13.34 -52.56 -12.25
N ALA A 179 -13.10 -52.29 -13.54
CA ALA A 179 -11.74 -52.19 -14.09
C ALA A 179 -10.94 -51.04 -13.44
N ILE A 180 -11.61 -49.92 -13.13
CA ILE A 180 -11.00 -48.80 -12.42
C ILE A 180 -10.66 -49.17 -10.96
N ALA A 181 -11.55 -49.89 -10.27
CA ALA A 181 -11.37 -50.26 -8.87
C ALA A 181 -10.21 -51.24 -8.66
N HIS A 182 -10.02 -52.19 -9.59
CA HIS A 182 -8.96 -53.19 -9.53
C HIS A 182 -7.60 -52.67 -10.05
N ARG A 183 -7.55 -51.47 -10.64
CA ARG A 183 -6.31 -50.89 -11.15
C ARG A 183 -5.40 -50.44 -10.00
N PRO A 184 -4.10 -50.79 -10.01
CA PRO A 184 -3.13 -50.25 -9.05
C PRO A 184 -3.14 -48.71 -9.06
N ARG A 185 -3.04 -48.09 -7.88
CA ARG A 185 -2.93 -46.64 -7.78
C ARG A 185 -1.61 -46.19 -8.38
N GLU A 186 -1.65 -45.62 -9.58
CA GLU A 186 -0.47 -45.06 -10.24
C GLU A 186 0.08 -43.90 -9.39
N SER A 187 1.38 -43.91 -9.11
CA SER A 187 2.05 -42.79 -8.45
C SER A 187 2.09 -41.61 -9.42
N LEU A 188 1.11 -40.71 -9.33
CA LEU A 188 1.05 -39.54 -10.20
C LEU A 188 2.37 -38.75 -10.10
N PRO A 189 2.97 -38.30 -11.22
CA PRO A 189 4.27 -37.63 -11.22
C PRO A 189 4.28 -36.41 -10.30
N ALA A 190 5.34 -36.26 -9.50
CA ALA A 190 5.52 -35.08 -8.67
C ALA A 190 5.82 -33.87 -9.58
N LYS A 191 5.08 -32.77 -9.42
CA LYS A 191 5.31 -31.54 -10.19
C LYS A 191 6.75 -31.05 -9.97
N ALA A 192 7.53 -30.92 -11.04
CA ALA A 192 8.88 -30.39 -10.97
C ALA A 192 8.85 -29.00 -10.34
N ARG A 193 9.52 -28.82 -9.20
CA ARG A 193 9.68 -27.50 -8.57
C ARG A 193 10.60 -26.66 -9.45
N PRO A 194 10.29 -25.38 -9.72
CA PRO A 194 11.22 -24.51 -10.45
C PRO A 194 12.53 -24.39 -9.65
N PRO A 195 13.69 -24.34 -10.32
CA PRO A 195 14.97 -24.39 -9.64
C PRO A 195 15.26 -23.10 -8.86
N LEU A 196 15.78 -23.25 -7.63
CA LEU A 196 15.98 -22.18 -6.63
C LEU A 196 16.86 -21.01 -7.11
N TRP A 197 17.72 -21.21 -8.11
CA TRP A 197 18.60 -20.17 -8.65
C TRP A 197 17.85 -18.97 -9.24
N ARG A 198 16.62 -19.18 -9.73
CA ARG A 198 15.79 -18.07 -10.24
C ARG A 198 15.44 -17.05 -9.16
N PHE A 199 15.26 -17.49 -7.91
CA PHE A 199 15.01 -16.60 -6.78
C PHE A 199 16.29 -15.86 -6.34
N ALA A 200 17.45 -16.51 -6.41
CA ALA A 200 18.73 -15.88 -6.07
C ALA A 200 19.11 -14.75 -7.04
N VAL A 201 18.91 -14.94 -8.35
CA VAL A 201 19.19 -13.88 -9.35
C VAL A 201 18.27 -12.67 -9.17
N LEU A 202 16.98 -12.90 -8.90
CA LEU A 202 16.01 -11.83 -8.65
C LEU A 202 16.34 -11.05 -7.36
N ALA A 203 16.75 -11.73 -6.29
CA ALA A 203 17.15 -11.09 -5.05
C ALA A 203 18.39 -10.20 -5.21
N SER A 204 19.41 -10.67 -5.94
CA SER A 204 20.63 -9.89 -6.22
C SER A 204 20.35 -8.65 -7.07
N ALA A 205 19.49 -8.78 -8.09
CA ALA A 205 19.09 -7.64 -8.92
C ALA A 205 18.32 -6.58 -8.11
N ALA A 206 17.41 -7.01 -7.23
CA ALA A 206 16.70 -6.10 -6.33
C ALA A 206 17.67 -5.39 -5.36
N GLY A 207 18.64 -6.11 -4.79
CA GLY A 207 19.67 -5.53 -3.93
C GLY A 207 20.49 -4.45 -4.64
N LEU A 208 20.94 -4.71 -5.87
CA LEU A 208 21.69 -3.74 -6.68
C LEU A 208 20.87 -2.49 -7.01
N LEU A 209 19.58 -2.64 -7.31
CA LEU A 209 18.69 -1.50 -7.55
C LEU A 209 18.52 -0.61 -6.31
N VAL A 210 18.41 -1.21 -5.12
CA VAL A 210 18.34 -0.46 -3.85
C VAL A 210 19.63 0.33 -3.61
N VAL A 211 20.80 -0.29 -3.81
CA VAL A 211 22.11 0.39 -3.67
C VAL A 211 22.24 1.52 -4.70
N ALA A 212 21.88 1.28 -5.96
CA ALA A 212 21.94 2.30 -7.00
C ALA A 212 21.00 3.48 -6.69
N ALA A 213 19.77 3.21 -6.26
CA ALA A 213 18.82 4.25 -5.84
C ALA A 213 19.36 5.08 -4.67
N TYR A 214 20.00 4.43 -3.68
CA TYR A 214 20.63 5.10 -2.55
C TYR A 214 21.80 6.00 -2.98
N LEU A 215 22.68 5.52 -3.87
CA LEU A 215 23.77 6.32 -4.42
C LEU A 215 23.26 7.53 -5.22
N VAL A 216 22.23 7.35 -6.04
CA VAL A 216 21.57 8.46 -6.77
C VAL A 216 20.98 9.47 -5.79
N GLN A 217 20.35 9.02 -4.71
CA GLN A 217 19.81 9.90 -3.66
C GLN A 217 20.91 10.71 -2.96
N LEU A 218 22.06 10.11 -2.68
CA LEU A 218 23.21 10.81 -2.09
C LEU A 218 23.77 11.87 -3.03
N GLU A 219 23.92 11.55 -4.32
CA GLU A 219 24.44 12.49 -5.32
C GLU A 219 23.46 13.64 -5.57
N TRP A 220 22.15 13.35 -5.59
CA TRP A 220 21.11 14.37 -5.64
C TRP A 220 21.17 15.33 -4.45
N LYS A 221 21.33 14.82 -3.23
CA LYS A 221 21.49 15.67 -2.03
C LYS A 221 22.73 16.55 -2.13
N ARG A 222 23.85 16.02 -2.64
CA ARG A 222 25.09 16.79 -2.85
C ARG A 222 24.87 17.95 -3.84
N LEU A 223 24.32 17.65 -5.02
CA LEU A 223 24.04 18.65 -6.05
C LEU A 223 23.01 19.70 -5.58
N ALA A 224 21.98 19.30 -4.84
CA ALA A 224 21.01 20.24 -4.26
C ALA A 224 21.69 21.20 -3.28
N ARG A 225 22.57 20.69 -2.41
CA ARG A 225 23.31 21.49 -1.44
C ARG A 225 24.27 22.49 -2.11
N GLU A 226 24.99 22.07 -3.15
CA GLU A 226 25.86 22.97 -3.91
C GLU A 226 25.08 24.10 -4.60
N ARG A 227 23.94 23.77 -5.22
CA ARG A 227 23.04 24.76 -5.82
C ARG A 227 22.47 25.72 -4.77
N LEU A 228 22.09 25.21 -3.60
CA LEU A 228 21.61 26.03 -2.51
C LEU A 228 22.70 27.03 -2.08
N ILE A 229 23.94 26.59 -1.84
CA ILE A 229 25.04 27.46 -1.42
C ILE A 229 25.21 28.63 -2.40
N SER A 230 25.33 28.33 -3.70
CA SER A 230 25.56 29.36 -4.72
C SER A 230 24.41 30.36 -4.82
N ARG A 231 23.16 29.87 -4.83
CA ARG A 231 22.00 30.75 -4.97
C ARG A 231 21.69 31.53 -3.69
N LEU A 232 21.97 30.94 -2.53
CA LEU A 232 21.80 31.60 -1.24
C LEU A 232 22.84 32.72 -1.06
N ASP A 233 24.10 32.52 -1.47
CA ASP A 233 25.10 33.60 -1.46
C ASP A 233 24.70 34.76 -2.37
N ALA A 234 24.14 34.47 -3.55
CA ALA A 234 23.60 35.50 -4.44
C ALA A 234 22.42 36.27 -3.81
N LEU A 235 21.48 35.57 -3.17
CA LEU A 235 20.36 36.19 -2.46
C LEU A 235 20.84 37.08 -1.30
N LEU A 236 21.79 36.60 -0.50
CA LEU A 236 22.33 37.34 0.65
C LEU A 236 23.17 38.53 0.22
N THR A 237 23.85 38.46 -0.93
CA THR A 237 24.58 39.59 -1.51
C THR A 237 23.64 40.74 -1.85
N GLU A 238 22.45 40.44 -2.37
CA GLU A 238 21.44 41.46 -2.69
C GLU A 238 20.72 42.00 -1.44
N THR A 239 20.36 41.11 -0.51
CA THR A 239 19.48 41.44 0.62
C THR A 239 20.21 41.90 1.89
N GLN A 240 21.53 41.69 1.98
CA GLN A 240 22.34 42.02 3.15
C GLN A 240 23.57 42.84 2.74
N ALA A 241 23.35 44.07 2.27
CA ALA A 241 24.42 44.95 1.78
C ALA A 241 25.54 45.20 2.80
N ASN A 242 25.22 45.14 4.10
CA ASN A 242 26.19 45.31 5.20
C ASN A 242 27.03 44.05 5.51
N ALA A 243 26.67 42.87 4.99
CA ALA A 243 27.36 41.62 5.28
C ALA A 243 28.51 41.38 4.30
N ASN A 244 29.74 41.33 4.82
CA ASN A 244 30.90 40.91 4.01
C ASN A 244 30.84 39.42 3.65
N GLU A 245 31.65 39.00 2.70
CA GLU A 245 31.67 37.61 2.20
C GLU A 245 31.90 36.59 3.33
N ARG A 246 32.78 36.89 4.29
CA ARG A 246 33.03 36.02 5.46
C ARG A 246 31.82 35.89 6.37
N ALA A 247 30.98 36.92 6.50
CA ALA A 247 29.75 36.86 7.28
C ALA A 247 28.70 36.01 6.57
N ARG A 248 28.52 36.19 5.25
CA ARG A 248 27.57 35.40 4.44
C ARG A 248 27.95 33.92 4.40
N ARG A 249 29.23 33.58 4.21
CA ARG A 249 29.70 32.18 4.25
C ARG A 249 29.42 31.53 5.61
N ARG A 250 29.73 32.24 6.71
CA ARG A 250 29.44 31.75 8.07
C ARG A 250 27.96 31.48 8.29
N LEU A 251 27.08 32.35 7.79
CA LEU A 251 25.62 32.14 7.82
C LEU A 251 25.23 30.87 7.07
N ILE A 252 25.72 30.70 5.84
CA ILE A 252 25.41 29.53 5.01
C ILE A 252 25.87 28.25 5.72
N ASP A 253 27.09 28.24 6.26
CA ASP A 253 27.63 27.10 7.01
C ASP A 253 26.79 26.79 8.26
N GLN A 254 26.39 27.82 9.01
CA GLN A 254 25.51 27.67 10.17
C GLN A 254 24.15 27.10 9.78
N TYR A 255 23.55 27.59 8.69
CA TYR A 255 22.28 27.08 8.19
C TYR A 255 22.38 25.61 7.79
N LEU A 256 23.43 25.23 7.06
CA LEU A 256 23.65 23.86 6.62
C LEU A 256 24.00 22.90 7.76
N ALA A 257 24.48 23.41 8.89
CA ALA A 257 24.79 22.63 10.10
C ALA A 257 23.55 22.35 10.97
N ILE A 258 22.44 23.05 10.76
CA ILE A 258 21.17 22.76 11.44
C ILE A 258 20.67 21.39 10.98
N GLY A 259 20.05 20.63 11.89
CA GLY A 259 19.41 19.36 11.60
C GLY A 259 18.21 19.47 10.67
N GLU A 260 17.38 18.43 10.65
CA GLU A 260 16.31 18.30 9.67
C GLU A 260 15.18 19.31 9.89
N HIS A 261 14.39 19.52 8.83
CA HIS A 261 13.27 20.47 8.82
C HIS A 261 13.73 21.85 9.24
N ARG A 262 14.66 22.40 8.45
CA ARG A 262 15.22 23.73 8.68
C ARG A 262 14.66 24.73 7.69
N ALA A 263 14.56 25.97 8.14
CA ALA A 263 14.08 27.07 7.33
C ALA A 263 14.85 28.35 7.66
N LEU A 264 15.05 29.16 6.63
CA LEU A 264 15.71 30.46 6.69
C LEU A 264 14.71 31.54 6.24
N ALA A 265 14.50 32.53 7.10
CA ALA A 265 13.77 33.74 6.77
C ALA A 265 14.73 34.93 6.70
N ILE A 266 14.44 35.88 5.82
CA ILE A 266 15.18 37.13 5.66
C ILE A 266 14.28 38.31 6.04
N ALA A 267 14.89 39.33 6.63
CA ALA A 267 14.29 40.60 7.00
C ALA A 267 14.92 41.68 6.11
N PRO A 268 14.29 42.03 4.95
CA PRO A 268 14.95 42.84 3.94
C PRO A 268 15.30 44.26 4.40
N ARG A 269 14.44 44.94 5.18
CA ARG A 269 14.74 46.33 5.60
C ARG A 269 15.75 46.37 6.74
N ALA A 270 15.70 45.39 7.64
CA ALA A 270 16.70 45.17 8.67
C ALA A 270 18.03 44.63 8.11
N GLN A 271 18.06 44.23 6.84
CA GLN A 271 19.20 43.59 6.15
C GLN A 271 19.78 42.43 6.96
N ASN A 272 18.89 41.59 7.49
CA ASN A 272 19.26 40.52 8.40
C ASN A 272 18.45 39.25 8.11
N HIS A 273 18.64 38.22 8.93
CA HIS A 273 18.06 36.90 8.70
C HIS A 273 17.85 36.17 10.02
N TRP A 274 17.04 35.13 9.96
CA TRP A 274 16.82 34.21 11.07
C TRP A 274 16.60 32.80 10.54
N TRP A 275 17.09 31.81 11.28
CA TRP A 275 16.92 30.41 10.92
C TRP A 275 16.36 29.60 12.08
N THR A 276 15.85 28.43 11.73
CA THR A 276 15.38 27.45 12.69
C THR A 276 15.49 26.05 12.11
N GLY A 277 15.43 25.02 12.98
CA GLY A 277 15.35 23.63 12.55
C GLY A 277 15.03 22.68 13.71
N ASP A 278 15.12 21.40 13.42
CA ASP A 278 14.72 20.30 14.30
C ASP A 278 13.24 20.39 14.71
N TRP A 279 12.40 20.79 13.76
CA TRP A 279 10.94 20.85 13.92
C TRP A 279 10.29 19.56 13.45
N PRO A 280 9.06 19.24 13.91
CA PRO A 280 8.36 18.01 13.49
C PRO A 280 8.08 17.91 11.99
N SER A 281 8.05 19.04 11.27
CA SER A 281 7.81 19.07 9.84
C SER A 281 8.43 20.31 9.20
N ALA A 282 8.67 20.22 7.89
CA ALA A 282 9.05 21.35 7.03
C ALA A 282 8.09 22.54 7.17
N ALA A 283 6.77 22.31 7.14
CA ALA A 283 5.77 23.36 7.24
C ALA A 283 5.85 24.11 8.58
N THR A 284 6.06 23.37 9.68
CA THR A 284 6.28 23.97 11.00
C THR A 284 7.56 24.79 11.02
N ALA A 285 8.65 24.31 10.41
CA ALA A 285 9.91 25.05 10.34
C ALA A 285 9.75 26.38 9.61
N GLU A 286 9.02 26.41 8.49
CA GLU A 286 8.72 27.62 7.72
C GLU A 286 7.95 28.65 8.55
N GLU A 287 6.85 28.22 9.18
CA GLU A 287 6.05 29.08 10.08
C GLU A 287 6.94 29.67 11.19
N LYS A 288 7.73 28.82 11.85
CA LYS A 288 8.58 29.23 12.98
C LYS A 288 9.73 30.12 12.53
N ALA A 289 10.31 29.93 11.34
CA ALA A 289 11.33 30.83 10.81
C ALA A 289 10.77 32.25 10.64
N LEU A 290 9.58 32.37 10.04
CA LEU A 290 8.92 33.65 9.80
C LEU A 290 8.53 34.34 11.12
N GLU A 291 7.91 33.61 12.05
CA GLU A 291 7.52 34.15 13.36
C GLU A 291 8.74 34.69 14.12
N ARG A 292 9.81 33.88 14.21
CA ARG A 292 11.02 34.26 14.95
C ARG A 292 11.73 35.45 14.32
N CYS A 293 11.80 35.47 12.99
CA CYS A 293 12.35 36.59 12.22
C CYS A 293 11.57 37.89 12.51
N GLN A 294 10.25 37.84 12.43
CA GLN A 294 9.40 39.02 12.67
C GLN A 294 9.47 39.49 14.12
N ILE A 295 9.49 38.59 15.11
CA ILE A 295 9.71 38.97 16.51
C ILE A 295 11.09 39.60 16.68
N ARG A 296 12.14 39.07 16.05
CA ARG A 296 13.50 39.63 16.19
C ARG A 296 13.61 41.04 15.62
N PHE A 297 13.18 41.24 14.37
CA PHE A 297 13.47 42.46 13.61
C PHE A 297 12.34 43.48 13.63
N GLY A 298 11.12 43.11 14.04
CA GLY A 298 9.99 44.03 14.12
C GLY A 298 9.42 44.43 12.77
N GLU A 299 9.69 43.62 11.75
CA GLU A 299 9.12 43.76 10.42
C GLU A 299 8.72 42.39 9.88
N PRO A 300 7.76 42.33 8.93
CA PRO A 300 7.43 41.07 8.31
C PRO A 300 8.63 40.55 7.50
N CYS A 301 8.76 39.23 7.43
CA CYS A 301 9.91 38.57 6.82
C CYS A 301 9.51 37.77 5.58
N ALA A 302 10.49 37.44 4.74
CA ALA A 302 10.31 36.57 3.59
C ALA A 302 11.02 35.24 3.81
N LEU A 303 10.39 34.13 3.43
CA LEU A 303 10.95 32.78 3.60
C LEU A 303 11.93 32.49 2.46
N ALA A 304 13.23 32.52 2.74
CA ALA A 304 14.29 32.38 1.74
C ALA A 304 14.59 30.94 1.34
N ALA A 305 14.71 30.04 2.32
CA ALA A 305 15.08 28.65 2.09
C ALA A 305 14.35 27.69 3.03
N ARG A 306 14.16 26.46 2.55
CA ARG A 306 13.72 25.29 3.32
C ARG A 306 14.61 24.12 2.98
N ASP A 307 15.20 23.50 3.99
CA ASP A 307 16.14 22.37 3.85
C ASP A 307 17.22 22.69 2.80
N GLU A 308 17.31 21.91 1.72
CA GLU A 308 18.24 22.12 0.60
C GLU A 308 17.61 22.88 -0.59
N THR A 309 16.45 23.52 -0.39
CA THR A 309 15.69 24.22 -1.44
C THR A 309 15.64 25.72 -1.18
N LEU A 310 16.03 26.51 -2.17
CA LEU A 310 15.83 27.96 -2.15
C LEU A 310 14.45 28.30 -2.72
N LEU A 311 13.67 29.08 -1.96
CA LEU A 311 12.29 29.45 -2.29
C LEU A 311 12.17 30.86 -2.87
N LEU A 312 13.17 31.72 -2.67
CA LEU A 312 13.19 33.09 -3.18
C LEU A 312 14.30 33.31 -4.21
N GLY A 313 13.99 34.06 -5.26
CA GLY A 313 14.99 34.69 -6.11
C GLY A 313 15.57 35.95 -5.47
N PRO A 314 16.78 36.40 -5.88
CA PRO A 314 17.41 37.61 -5.34
C PRO A 314 16.53 38.87 -5.42
N LYS A 315 15.74 38.99 -6.50
CA LYS A 315 14.90 40.17 -6.78
C LYS A 315 13.49 40.10 -6.16
N ASP A 316 13.12 38.96 -5.61
CA ASP A 316 11.75 38.71 -5.13
C ASP A 316 11.63 38.90 -3.60
N ALA A 317 12.74 39.22 -2.92
CA ALA A 317 12.81 39.26 -1.47
C ALA A 317 11.81 40.24 -0.85
N GLU A 318 11.69 41.46 -1.39
CA GLU A 318 10.78 42.48 -0.86
C GLU A 318 9.31 42.17 -1.13
N SER A 319 8.99 41.66 -2.33
CA SER A 319 7.62 41.33 -2.72
C SER A 319 7.08 40.07 -2.04
N ALA A 320 7.96 39.19 -1.57
CA ALA A 320 7.61 37.95 -0.89
C ALA A 320 7.48 38.08 0.64
N VAL A 321 7.67 39.27 1.21
CA VAL A 321 7.51 39.54 2.64
C VAL A 321 6.08 39.26 3.10
N ARG A 322 5.92 38.53 4.20
CA ARG A 322 4.61 38.22 4.80
C ARG A 322 4.63 38.44 6.31
N SER A 323 3.53 38.98 6.82
CA SER A 323 3.31 39.12 8.26
C SER A 323 2.67 37.88 8.84
N THR A 324 3.06 37.51 10.05
CA THR A 324 2.55 36.34 10.75
C THR A 324 1.46 36.74 11.74
N ALA A 325 0.28 36.14 11.57
CA ALA A 325 -0.90 36.48 12.38
C ALA A 325 -0.70 36.30 13.88
N LYS A 326 0.15 35.35 14.32
CA LYS A 326 0.46 35.14 15.74
C LYS A 326 1.37 36.22 16.33
N VAL A 327 2.23 36.85 15.54
CA VAL A 327 3.11 37.93 16.02
C VAL A 327 2.37 39.26 16.10
N ASP A 328 1.42 39.49 15.19
CA ASP A 328 0.55 40.68 15.18
C ASP A 328 -0.67 40.55 16.11
N TYR A 329 -0.86 39.37 16.74
CA TYR A 329 -2.01 39.12 17.59
C TYR A 329 -2.03 40.05 18.81
N ALA A 330 -3.11 40.81 18.95
CA ALA A 330 -3.43 41.62 20.11
C ALA A 330 -4.82 41.21 20.61
N GLY A 331 -4.88 40.51 21.73
CA GLY A 331 -6.12 39.96 22.28
C GLY A 331 -5.89 39.32 23.64
N VAL A 332 -6.83 38.46 24.04
CA VAL A 332 -6.69 37.69 25.30
C VAL A 332 -5.62 36.62 25.14
N PHE A 333 -4.83 36.39 26.19
CA PHE A 333 -3.81 35.36 26.24
C PHE A 333 -4.40 33.99 25.93
N ASP A 334 -3.85 33.35 24.91
CA ASP A 334 -4.20 32.00 24.47
C ASP A 334 -2.89 31.25 24.16
N PRO A 335 -2.59 30.14 24.85
CA PRO A 335 -1.40 29.34 24.59
C PRO A 335 -1.21 28.93 23.13
N SER A 336 -2.29 28.70 22.39
CA SER A 336 -2.26 28.31 20.96
C SER A 336 -1.85 29.45 20.02
N LYS A 337 -1.91 30.70 20.50
CA LYS A 337 -1.55 31.91 19.77
C LYS A 337 -0.14 32.40 20.09
N ILE A 338 0.60 31.72 20.96
CA ILE A 338 1.98 32.09 21.28
C ILE A 338 2.87 31.79 20.05
N PRO A 339 3.55 32.79 19.46
CA PRO A 339 4.42 32.56 18.32
C PRO A 339 5.76 31.96 18.76
N ALA A 340 6.52 31.39 17.82
CA ALA A 340 7.91 30.92 17.94
C ALA A 340 8.22 29.79 18.94
N VAL A 341 7.28 29.45 19.84
CA VAL A 341 7.42 28.40 20.85
C VAL A 341 7.14 27.00 20.28
N ARG A 342 7.73 25.99 20.89
CA ARG A 342 7.38 24.58 20.66
C ARG A 342 6.11 24.22 21.42
N ASP A 343 5.36 23.24 20.94
CA ASP A 343 4.12 22.79 21.59
C ASP A 343 4.36 22.32 23.04
N VAL A 344 5.51 21.66 23.29
CA VAL A 344 5.94 21.27 24.64
C VAL A 344 6.09 22.49 25.58
N ILE A 345 6.54 23.63 25.05
CA ILE A 345 6.69 24.87 25.81
C ILE A 345 5.32 25.52 26.04
N ALA A 346 4.45 25.54 25.02
CA ALA A 346 3.09 26.04 25.16
C ALA A 346 2.25 25.19 26.15
N GLY A 347 2.55 23.89 26.26
CA GLY A 347 1.90 22.94 27.16
C GLY A 347 2.46 22.91 28.59
N ARG A 348 3.50 23.69 28.93
CA ARG A 348 3.97 23.74 30.32
C ARG A 348 2.85 24.25 31.24
N PRO A 349 2.71 23.72 32.48
CA PRO A 349 1.61 24.10 33.37
C PRO A 349 1.52 25.61 33.65
N ASP A 350 2.67 26.29 33.76
CA ASP A 350 2.73 27.74 33.99
C ASP A 350 2.19 28.56 32.81
N VAL A 351 2.38 28.08 31.58
CA VAL A 351 1.94 28.73 30.34
C VAL A 351 0.48 28.38 30.05
N ALA A 352 0.13 27.09 30.09
CA ALA A 352 -1.21 26.60 29.82
C ALA A 352 -2.24 27.11 30.85
N GLY A 353 -1.83 27.22 32.12
CA GLY A 353 -2.66 27.74 33.21
C GLY A 353 -2.66 29.27 33.35
N TYR A 354 -1.84 29.99 32.57
CA TYR A 354 -1.60 31.42 32.75
C TYR A 354 -2.89 32.25 32.77
N ALA A 355 -3.83 31.96 31.86
CA ALA A 355 -5.08 32.73 31.73
C ALA A 355 -5.89 32.82 33.04
N ASN A 356 -5.82 31.77 33.86
CA ASN A 356 -6.55 31.66 35.13
C ASN A 356 -5.66 31.87 36.36
N ALA A 357 -4.36 32.12 36.17
CA ALA A 357 -3.43 32.35 37.27
C ALA A 357 -3.69 33.69 37.99
N LEU A 358 -3.19 33.79 39.23
CA LEU A 358 -3.35 34.95 40.11
C LEU A 358 -2.79 36.22 39.48
N GLU A 359 -3.61 37.27 39.47
CA GLU A 359 -3.18 38.64 39.20
C GLU A 359 -2.48 39.25 40.43
N PRO A 360 -1.66 40.30 40.27
CA PRO A 360 -1.05 40.81 39.03
C PRO A 360 -0.08 39.81 38.36
N LYS A 361 -0.17 39.65 37.03
CA LYS A 361 0.67 38.71 36.26
C LYS A 361 1.18 39.28 34.93
N ALA A 362 2.30 38.74 34.44
CA ALA A 362 2.85 39.10 33.14
C ALA A 362 3.60 37.92 32.51
N ALA A 363 3.75 37.95 31.19
CA ALA A 363 4.55 37.00 30.44
C ALA A 363 5.54 37.72 29.51
N ALA A 364 6.73 37.16 29.34
CA ALA A 364 7.74 37.67 28.44
C ALA A 364 8.21 36.56 27.48
N ILE A 365 8.55 36.93 26.25
CA ILE A 365 8.96 36.03 25.18
C ILE A 365 10.26 36.48 24.52
N HIS A 366 11.10 35.52 24.16
CA HIS A 366 12.30 35.72 23.35
C HIS A 366 12.07 35.22 21.92
N PRO A 367 12.67 35.85 20.89
CA PRO A 367 12.61 35.37 19.50
C PRO A 367 13.04 33.91 19.26
N ARG A 368 13.77 33.26 20.19
CA ARG A 368 14.09 31.82 20.09
C ARG A 368 12.99 30.88 20.61
N GLY A 369 11.81 31.41 20.95
CA GLY A 369 10.72 30.60 21.48
C GLY A 369 10.88 30.24 22.96
N VAL A 370 11.60 31.06 23.72
CA VAL A 370 11.59 31.01 25.18
C VAL A 370 10.44 31.89 25.66
N ILE A 371 9.63 31.39 26.60
CA ILE A 371 8.59 32.17 27.26
C ILE A 371 8.70 31.97 28.78
N THR A 372 8.53 33.05 29.54
CA THR A 372 8.45 33.01 31.00
C THR A 372 7.17 33.69 31.46
N THR A 373 6.65 33.23 32.59
CA THR A 373 5.43 33.77 33.21
C THR A 373 5.72 34.14 34.66
N VAL A 374 5.07 35.20 35.15
CA VAL A 374 5.10 35.65 36.54
C VAL A 374 3.67 35.89 36.96
N THR A 375 3.27 35.39 38.13
CA THR A 375 1.90 35.47 38.64
C THR A 375 1.91 35.87 40.12
N GLY A 376 0.84 36.49 40.61
CA GLY A 376 0.70 36.91 42.01
C GLY A 376 1.74 37.94 42.47
N ALA A 377 2.24 38.81 41.58
CA ALA A 377 3.22 39.83 41.96
C ALA A 377 2.56 40.96 42.76
N ALA A 378 3.33 41.68 43.58
CA ALA A 378 2.76 42.77 44.41
C ALA A 378 2.13 43.92 43.59
N THR A 379 2.59 44.17 42.37
CA THR A 379 1.99 45.15 41.44
C THR A 379 2.16 44.66 40.00
N GLN A 380 1.33 45.16 39.08
CA GLN A 380 1.43 44.82 37.65
C GLN A 380 2.80 45.18 37.06
N ARG A 381 3.32 46.36 37.39
CA ARG A 381 4.67 46.77 37.01
C ARG A 381 5.75 45.81 37.51
N LYS A 382 5.63 45.29 38.74
CA LYS A 382 6.57 44.28 39.27
C LYS A 382 6.48 42.97 38.50
N ALA A 383 5.27 42.52 38.14
CA ALA A 383 5.08 41.33 37.30
C ALA A 383 5.82 41.47 35.96
N GLU A 384 5.61 42.59 35.26
CA GLU A 384 6.23 42.88 33.95
C GLU A 384 7.76 42.91 34.03
N ILE A 385 8.32 43.62 35.03
CA ILE A 385 9.78 43.70 35.25
C ILE A 385 10.35 42.30 35.52
N GLN A 386 9.68 41.53 36.38
CA GLN A 386 10.15 40.20 36.75
C GLN A 386 10.06 39.22 35.58
N ALA A 387 8.99 39.28 34.77
CA ALA A 387 8.85 38.42 33.59
C ALA A 387 9.97 38.66 32.58
N LEU A 388 10.24 39.94 32.25
CA LEU A 388 11.35 40.34 31.38
C LEU A 388 12.70 39.90 31.96
N LYS A 389 12.94 40.14 33.25
CA LYS A 389 14.19 39.75 33.92
C LYS A 389 14.39 38.23 33.88
N SER A 390 13.37 37.45 34.22
CA SER A 390 13.40 35.99 34.18
C SER A 390 13.65 35.48 32.77
N CYS A 391 13.00 36.05 31.75
CA CYS A 391 13.23 35.65 30.36
C CYS A 391 14.66 35.94 29.90
N ASN A 392 15.19 37.12 30.22
CA ASN A 392 16.55 37.50 29.85
C ASN A 392 17.61 36.67 30.58
N ALA A 393 17.29 36.14 31.77
CA ALA A 393 18.15 35.27 32.57
C ALA A 393 18.07 33.79 32.17
N GLU A 394 17.17 33.40 31.25
CA GLU A 394 16.98 31.99 30.88
C GLU A 394 18.22 31.44 30.15
N PRO A 395 18.87 30.38 30.65
CA PRO A 395 20.10 29.84 30.05
C PRO A 395 19.89 29.31 28.63
N THR A 396 18.71 28.76 28.34
CA THR A 396 18.38 28.16 27.03
C THR A 396 18.20 29.18 25.90
N ARG A 397 18.35 30.48 26.21
CA ARG A 397 18.19 31.58 25.27
C ARG A 397 19.36 31.72 24.30
N GLU A 398 20.49 31.01 24.48
CA GLU A 398 21.73 31.04 23.64
C GLU A 398 21.61 31.92 22.38
N GLY A 399 22.07 33.18 22.45
CA GLY A 399 22.08 34.11 21.32
C GLY A 399 21.80 35.59 21.66
N ASP A 400 21.93 36.42 20.63
CA ASP A 400 21.77 37.87 20.68
C ASP A 400 20.29 38.29 20.64
N GLY A 401 19.85 39.11 21.59
CA GLY A 401 18.54 39.77 21.58
C GLY A 401 17.88 39.90 22.95
N GLU A 402 17.00 40.89 23.09
CA GLU A 402 16.24 41.12 24.31
C GLU A 402 14.91 40.36 24.28
N CYS A 403 14.39 39.99 25.45
CA CYS A 403 13.01 39.55 25.59
C CYS A 403 12.03 40.73 25.50
N PHE A 404 10.85 40.43 24.99
CA PHE A 404 9.73 41.37 24.89
C PHE A 404 8.61 40.94 25.83
N LEU A 405 7.82 41.89 26.34
CA LEU A 405 6.56 41.57 26.98
C LEU A 405 5.64 40.90 25.96
N TYR A 406 5.22 39.68 26.28
CA TYR A 406 4.21 38.97 25.53
C TYR A 406 2.81 39.35 26.03
N ALA A 407 2.60 39.36 27.35
CA ALA A 407 1.33 39.71 27.95
C ALA A 407 1.47 40.50 29.26
N THR A 408 0.49 41.38 29.52
CA THR A 408 0.28 42.10 30.79
C THR A 408 -1.13 41.80 31.28
N GLY A 409 -1.25 41.22 32.47
CA GLY A 409 -2.47 40.53 32.88
C GLY A 409 -2.80 39.44 31.85
N ASN A 410 -4.05 39.39 31.39
CA ASN A 410 -4.49 38.52 30.31
C ASN A 410 -4.40 39.15 28.91
N GLN A 411 -3.85 40.36 28.75
CA GLN A 411 -3.80 41.03 27.44
C GLN A 411 -2.44 40.81 26.75
N VAL A 412 -2.47 40.29 25.53
CA VAL A 412 -1.28 40.16 24.68
C VAL A 412 -0.86 41.53 24.16
N VAL A 413 0.41 41.87 24.37
CA VAL A 413 1.02 43.17 24.04
C VAL A 413 2.30 43.03 23.18
N LEU A 414 2.58 41.83 22.66
CA LEU A 414 3.74 41.57 21.81
C LEU A 414 3.91 42.54 20.63
N PRO A 415 2.84 42.98 19.92
CA PRO A 415 2.97 43.97 18.84
C PRO A 415 3.58 45.31 19.29
N MET A 416 3.51 45.64 20.59
CA MET A 416 4.11 46.87 21.14
C MET A 416 5.62 46.75 21.37
N ARG A 417 6.18 45.54 21.30
CA ARG A 417 7.62 45.23 21.40
C ARG A 417 8.29 45.86 22.62
N LYS A 418 7.64 45.82 23.78
CA LYS A 418 8.15 46.43 25.01
C LYS A 418 9.24 45.57 25.64
N THR A 419 10.44 46.13 25.79
CA THR A 419 11.57 45.52 26.54
C THR A 419 11.67 46.04 27.97
N THR A 420 10.73 46.92 28.35
CA THR A 420 10.57 47.49 29.69
C THR A 420 9.11 47.37 30.14
N ALA A 421 8.85 47.61 31.42
CA ALA A 421 7.49 47.61 31.94
C ALA A 421 6.57 48.56 31.16
N LEU A 422 5.39 48.08 30.80
CA LEU A 422 4.36 48.89 30.15
C LEU A 422 3.62 49.76 31.18
N THR A 423 3.44 49.23 32.40
CA THR A 423 2.75 49.91 33.48
C THR A 423 3.63 51.00 34.10
N LYS A 424 3.10 52.23 34.17
CA LYS A 424 3.78 53.40 34.76
C LYS A 424 4.03 53.22 36.28
N PRO A 425 5.00 53.96 36.88
CA PRO A 425 5.40 53.80 38.27
C PRO A 425 4.26 54.04 39.26
#